data_AF-A0A9X8ZZ88-F1
#
_entry.id   AF-A0A9X8ZZ88-F1
#
_cell.length_a   1.000
_cell.length_b   1.000
_cell.length_c   1.000
_cell.angle_alpha   90.00
_cell.angle_beta   90.00
_cell.angle_gamma   90.00
#
_symmetry.space_group_name_H-M   'P 1'
#
loop_
_entity.id
_entity.type
_entity.pdbx_description
1 polymer ?
#
loop_
_entity_poly.entity_id
_entity_poly.type
_entity_poly.pdbx_seq_one_letter_code
_entity_poly.pdbx_strand_id
1 'polypeptide(L)' 'MNVPDMLLYNGKITTLDPSQPEVSAIAITDGLVTAVGGDELLNSATEKTKKIDLKRK' A
#
# COMPACT_ATOMS: atom_id res chain seq x y z
N MET A 1 7.84 -3.30 12.65
CA MET A 1 7.19 -2.54 11.56
C MET A 1 5.99 -1.84 12.16
N ASN A 2 5.86 -0.52 11.98
CA ASN A 2 4.67 0.18 12.44
C ASN A 2 3.46 -0.30 11.64
N VAL A 3 2.34 -0.46 12.34
CA VAL A 3 1.06 -0.79 11.71
C VAL A 3 0.66 0.39 10.82
N PRO A 4 0.30 0.17 9.54
CA PRO A 4 -0.09 1.26 8.67
C PRO A 4 -1.46 1.82 9.06
N ASP A 5 -1.61 3.14 8.95
CA ASP A 5 -2.88 3.84 9.13
C ASP A 5 -3.82 3.56 7.95
N MET A 6 -3.25 3.51 6.74
CA MET A 6 -3.99 3.27 5.51
C MET A 6 -3.22 2.32 4.58
N LEU A 7 -3.96 1.40 3.97
CA LEU A 7 -3.43 0.47 2.98
C LEU A 7 -4.32 0.53 1.73
N LEU A 8 -3.74 1.01 0.63
CA LEU A 8 -4.36 1.02 -0.68
C LEU A 8 -3.95 -0.27 -1.40
N TYR A 9 -4.88 -1.06 -1.93
CA TYR A 9 -4.58 -2.34 -2.58
C TYR A 9 -5.43 -2.59 -3.82
N ASN A 10 -5.07 -3.60 -4.61
CA ASN A 10 -5.72 -3.96 -5.86
C ASN A 10 -5.79 -2.77 -6.85
N GLY A 11 -4.71 -1.99 -6.94
CA GLY A 11 -4.58 -0.86 -7.88
C GLY A 11 -3.52 -1.07 -8.94
N LYS A 12 -3.41 -0.11 -9.86
CA LYS A 12 -2.28 0.05 -10.78
C LYS A 12 -1.54 1.35 -10.45
N ILE A 13 -0.59 1.26 -9.52
CA ILE A 13 0.06 2.43 -8.92
C ILE A 13 1.43 2.65 -9.57
N THR A 14 1.67 3.83 -10.13
CA THR A 14 2.99 4.25 -10.63
C THR A 14 3.77 4.95 -9.52
N THR A 15 4.97 4.47 -9.21
CA THR A 15 5.77 4.95 -8.05
C THR A 15 6.75 6.07 -8.39
N LEU A 16 7.07 6.26 -9.68
CA LEU A 16 8.20 7.07 -10.17
C LEU A 16 9.58 6.61 -9.66
N ASP A 17 9.68 5.43 -9.04
CA ASP A 17 10.92 4.75 -8.72
C ASP A 17 11.32 3.82 -9.89
N PRO A 18 12.45 4.06 -10.59
CA PRO A 18 12.89 3.20 -11.68
C PRO A 18 13.09 1.72 -11.30
N SER A 19 13.38 1.43 -10.03
CA SER A 19 13.60 0.06 -9.55
C SER A 19 12.30 -0.71 -9.31
N GLN A 20 11.20 -0.02 -9.06
CA GLN A 20 9.88 -0.60 -8.84
C GLN A 20 8.78 0.32 -9.40
N PRO A 21 8.70 0.50 -10.73
CA PRO A 21 7.90 1.56 -11.35
C PRO A 21 6.39 1.37 -11.24
N GLU A 22 5.93 0.13 -11.07
CA GLU A 22 4.52 -0.24 -10.92
C GLU A 22 4.33 -1.20 -9.74
N VAL A 23 3.31 -0.94 -8.92
CA VAL A 23 2.93 -1.75 -7.75
C VAL A 23 1.40 -1.85 -7.66
N SER A 24 0.89 -2.83 -6.91
CA SER A 24 -0.55 -3.01 -6.71
C SER A 24 -1.05 -2.64 -5.30
N ALA A 25 -0.14 -2.39 -4.37
CA ALA A 25 -0.45 -1.92 -3.02
C ALA A 25 0.58 -0.91 -2.48
N ILE A 26 0.10 -0.02 -1.61
CA ILE A 26 0.89 0.96 -0.85
C ILE A 26 0.40 1.00 0.60
N ALA A 27 1.35 1.05 1.53
CA ALA A 27 1.09 1.28 2.96
C ALA A 27 1.51 2.71 3.34
N ILE A 28 0.64 3.40 4.08
CA ILE A 28 0.84 4.77 4.52
C ILE A 28 0.73 4.82 6.05
N THR A 29 1.72 5.44 6.69
CA THR A 29 1.80 5.67 8.14
C THR A 29 2.18 7.12 8.38
N ASP A 30 1.44 7.83 9.23
CA ASP A 30 1.65 9.25 9.54
C ASP A 30 1.79 10.14 8.28
N GLY A 31 1.02 9.81 7.23
CA GLY A 31 1.03 10.53 5.95
C GLY A 31 2.22 10.23 5.03
N LEU A 32 3.12 9.32 5.41
CA LEU A 32 4.28 8.90 4.62
C LEU A 32 4.06 7.51 4.02
N VAL A 33 4.57 7.28 2.80
CA VAL A 33 4.63 5.93 2.22
C VAL A 33 5.71 5.14 2.94
N THR A 34 5.32 4.06 3.61
CA THR A 34 6.22 3.21 4.40
C THR A 34 6.48 1.85 3.77
N ALA A 35 5.65 1.43 2.82
CA ALA A 35 5.88 0.25 1.99
C ALA A 35 5.16 0.35 0.65
N VAL A 36 5.75 -0.27 -0.37
CA VAL A 36 5.24 -0.44 -1.74
C VAL A 36 5.36 -1.92 -2.11
N GLY A 37 4.40 -2.46 -2.87
CA GLY A 37 4.43 -3.88 -3.25
C GLY A 37 3.08 -4.37 -3.77
N GLY A 38 2.71 -5.59 -3.41
CA GLY A 38 1.44 -6.20 -3.77
C GLY A 38 0.59 -6.61 -2.56
N ASP A 39 -0.26 -7.61 -2.77
CA ASP A 39 -1.22 -8.09 -1.77
C ASP A 39 -0.52 -8.61 -0.50
N GLU A 40 0.78 -8.93 -0.54
CA GLU A 40 1.56 -9.31 0.64
C GLU A 40 1.59 -8.21 1.72
N LEU A 41 1.39 -6.94 1.34
CA LEU A 41 1.28 -5.83 2.30
C LEU A 41 0.02 -5.96 3.17
N LEU A 42 -1.03 -6.65 2.73
CA LEU A 42 -2.25 -6.86 3.52
C LEU A 42 -1.98 -7.61 4.84
N ASN A 43 -0.90 -8.39 4.90
CA ASN A 43 -0.46 -9.09 6.10
C ASN A 43 0.01 -8.13 7.22
N SER A 44 0.34 -6.88 6.87
CA SER A 44 0.72 -5.84 7.83
C SER A 44 -0.48 -5.10 8.43
N ALA A 45 -1.68 -5.27 7.85
CA ALA A 45 -2.88 -4.58 8.30
C ALA A 45 -3.43 -5.19 9.59
N THR A 46 -3.94 -4.33 10.47
CA THR A 46 -4.70 -4.74 11.65
C THR A 46 -6.13 -4.19 11.56
N GLU A 47 -6.95 -4.42 12.59
CA GLU A 47 -8.29 -3.84 12.70
C GLU A 47 -8.29 -2.31 12.67
N LYS A 48 -7.16 -1.67 13.03
CA LYS A 48 -7.00 -0.21 13.01
C LYS A 48 -6.62 0.35 11.64
N THR A 49 -6.15 -0.51 10.73
CA THR A 49 -5.69 -0.09 9.39
C THR A 49 -6.89 0.14 8.48
N LYS A 50 -6.97 1.34 7.89
CA LYS A 50 -7.96 1.65 6.85
C LYS A 50 -7.55 0.98 5.54
N LYS A 51 -8.19 -0.14 5.21
CA LYS A 51 -8.00 -0.83 3.92
C LYS A 51 -8.90 -0.22 2.84
N ILE A 52 -8.32 0.15 1.71
CA ILE A 52 -9.04 0.73 0.57
C ILE A 52 -8.75 -0.10 -0.69
N ASP A 53 -9.79 -0.77 -1.21
CA ASP A 53 -9.75 -1.45 -2.50
C ASP A 53 -9.82 -0.41 -3.63
N LEU A 54 -8.76 -0.35 -4.46
CA LEU A 54 -8.68 0.54 -5.62
C LEU A 54 -9.41 -0.01 -6.85
N LYS A 55 -9.89 -1.25 -6.81
CA LYS A 55 -10.75 -1.87 -7.83
C LYS A 55 -10.14 -1.89 -9.23
N ARG A 56 -8.86 -2.26 -9.32
CA ARG A 56 -8.08 -2.33 -10.58
C ARG A 56 -7.97 -0.99 -11.32
N LYS A 57 -8.15 0.13 -10.60
CA LYS A 57 -7.93 1.47 -11.12
C LYS A 57 -6.47 1.89 -11.00
#